data_AF-A0A1I1H9Q3-F1
#
_entry.id   AF-A0A1I1H9Q3-F1
#
_cell.length_a   1.000
_cell.length_b   1.000
_cell.length_c   1.000
_cell.angle_alpha   90.00
_cell.angle_beta   90.00
_cell.angle_gamma   90.00
#
_symmetry.space_group_name_H-M   'P 1'
#
loop_
_entity.id
_entity.type
_entity.pdbx_description
1 polymer ?
#
loop_
_entity_poly.entity_id
_entity_poly.type
_entity_poly.pdbx_seq_one_letter_code
_entity_poly.pdbx_strand_id
1 'polypeptide(L)' 'MNGENESFECEGCGTVVPFEDARRAETMGDLDPTKWQTLCCPRCGSRLKTVFVGDE' A
#
# COMPACT_ATOMS: atom_id res chain seq x y z
N MET A 1 9.58 -13.61 -7.17
CA MET A 1 9.96 -13.23 -5.79
C MET A 1 8.72 -12.59 -5.19
N ASN A 2 8.07 -13.28 -4.24
CA ASN A 2 6.73 -12.95 -3.75
C ASN A 2 6.75 -11.65 -2.95
N GLY A 3 6.12 -10.58 -3.47
CA GLY A 3 5.97 -9.28 -2.79
C GLY A 3 4.96 -9.28 -1.63
N GLU A 4 4.66 -10.44 -1.05
CA GLU A 4 3.64 -10.61 0.00
C GLU A 4 4.20 -10.36 1.41
N ASN A 5 5.53 -10.30 1.56
CA ASN A 5 6.21 -10.07 2.85
C ASN A 5 6.88 -8.69 2.95
N GLU A 6 6.52 -7.75 2.07
CA GLU A 6 6.96 -6.37 2.20
C GLU A 6 6.27 -5.70 3.41
N SER A 7 7.05 -5.13 4.32
CA SER A 7 6.53 -4.35 5.44
C SER A 7 6.90 -2.88 5.24
N PHE A 8 5.93 -1.98 5.39
CA PHE A 8 6.10 -0.54 5.19
C PHE A 8 6.09 0.17 6.54
N GLU A 9 7.11 0.97 6.79
CA GLU A 9 7.11 1.86 7.95
C GLU A 9 6.27 3.11 7.64
N CYS A 10 5.33 3.41 8.53
CA CYS A 10 4.49 4.59 8.41
C CYS A 10 5.20 5.83 8.93
N GLU A 11 5.52 6.79 8.06
CA GLU A 11 6.13 8.07 8.49
C GLU A 11 5.22 8.88 9.44
N GLY A 12 3.90 8.70 9.36
CA GLY A 12 2.95 9.42 10.22
C GLY A 12 2.90 8.94 11.68
N CYS A 13 3.15 7.65 11.95
CA CYS A 13 3.00 7.07 13.29
C CYS A 13 4.15 6.14 13.70
N GLY A 14 5.15 5.95 12.86
CA GLY A 14 6.30 5.06 13.06
C GLY A 14 5.94 3.57 13.15
N THR A 15 4.70 3.18 12.86
CA THR A 15 4.28 1.78 12.89
C THR A 15 4.71 1.08 11.61
N VAL A 16 5.30 -0.11 11.76
CA VAL A 16 5.56 -1.03 10.66
C VAL A 16 4.26 -1.78 10.34
N VAL A 17 3.80 -1.65 9.10
CA VAL A 17 2.56 -2.24 8.59
C VAL A 17 2.91 -3.27 7.50
N PRO A 18 2.51 -4.54 7.65
CA PRO A 18 2.68 -5.54 6.59
C PRO A 18 1.89 -5.18 5.34
N PHE A 19 2.35 -5.58 4.15
CA PHE A 19 1.63 -5.40 2.88
C PHE A 19 0.20 -5.98 2.92
N GLU A 20 0.02 -7.13 3.56
CA GLU A 20 -1.27 -7.79 3.72
C GLU A 20 -2.24 -7.00 4.61
N ASP A 21 -1.71 -6.31 5.63
CA ASP A 21 -2.47 -5.51 6.60
C ASP A 21 -2.67 -4.06 6.13
N ALA A 22 -1.83 -3.62 5.18
CA ALA A 22 -1.91 -2.29 4.61
C ALA A 22 -3.23 -2.14 3.85
N ARG A 23 -4.05 -1.16 4.26
CA ARG A 23 -5.35 -0.93 3.65
C ARG A 23 -5.14 -0.47 2.22
N ARG A 24 -5.50 -1.32 1.27
CA ARG A 24 -5.51 -1.02 -0.15
C ARG A 24 -6.63 -0.01 -0.43
N ALA A 25 -6.25 1.18 -0.86
CA ALA A 25 -7.16 2.18 -1.40
C ALA A 25 -7.00 2.22 -2.92
N GLU A 26 -8.11 2.40 -3.62
CA GLU A 26 -8.12 2.71 -5.05
C GLU A 26 -7.20 3.89 -5.32
N THR A 27 -6.41 3.83 -6.40
CA THR A 27 -5.49 4.91 -6.74
C THR A 27 -6.24 6.21 -7.00
N MET A 28 -5.75 7.30 -6.40
CA MET A 28 -6.21 8.64 -6.76
C MET A 28 -5.50 9.09 -8.04
N GLY A 29 -6.23 9.24 -9.15
CA GLY A 29 -5.75 9.80 -10.43
C GLY A 29 -5.99 8.91 -11.65
N ASP A 30 -5.42 9.29 -12.81
CA ASP A 30 -5.46 8.55 -14.10
C ASP A 30 -4.63 7.25 -14.12
N LEU A 31 -4.23 6.72 -12.97
CA LEU A 31 -3.53 5.44 -12.89
C LEU A 31 -4.54 4.30 -12.85
N ASP A 32 -4.33 3.27 -13.68
CA ASP A 32 -5.19 2.08 -13.72
C ASP A 32 -5.38 1.49 -12.31
N PRO A 33 -6.58 1.58 -11.71
CA PRO A 33 -6.83 1.12 -10.34
C PRO A 33 -6.77 -0.40 -10.20
N THR A 34 -6.73 -1.11 -11.33
CA THR A 34 -6.54 -2.57 -11.41
C THR A 34 -5.07 -2.96 -11.34
N LYS A 35 -4.15 -2.06 -11.71
CA LYS A 35 -2.71 -2.32 -11.76
C LYS A 35 -1.94 -1.59 -10.67
N TRP A 36 -2.48 -0.49 -10.16
CA TRP A 36 -1.85 0.31 -9.13
C TRP A 36 -2.79 0.37 -7.93
N GLN A 37 -2.23 0.18 -6.74
CA GLN A 37 -2.95 0.38 -5.49
C GLN A 37 -2.13 1.24 -4.54
N THR A 38 -2.80 2.13 -3.83
CA THR A 38 -2.17 2.93 -2.79
C THR A 38 -2.39 2.26 -1.44
N LEU A 39 -1.29 1.95 -0.76
CA LEU A 39 -1.32 1.41 0.58
C LEU A 39 -1.42 2.54 1.59
N CYS A 40 -2.38 2.42 2.51
CA CYS A 40 -2.55 3.33 3.63
C CYS A 40 -2.36 2.59 4.95
N CYS A 41 -1.82 3.31 5.95
CA CYS A 41 -1.64 2.79 7.28
C CYS A 41 -3.01 2.57 7.93
N PRO A 42 -3.36 1.35 8.39
CA PRO A 42 -4.64 1.08 9.05
C PRO A 42 -4.75 1.78 10.41
N ARG A 43 -3.64 2.25 10.98
CA ARG A 43 -3.59 2.87 12.31
C ARG A 43 -3.88 4.36 12.29
N CYS A 44 -3.28 5.10 11.35
CA CYS A 44 -3.39 6.55 11.28
C CYS A 44 -4.00 7.07 9.96
N GLY A 45 -4.20 6.20 8.97
CA GLY A 45 -4.70 6.58 7.64
C GLY A 45 -3.67 7.25 6.73
N SER A 46 -2.43 7.47 7.18
CA SER A 46 -1.38 8.05 6.35
C SER A 46 -1.04 7.14 5.17
N ARG A 47 -0.76 7.75 4.02
CA ARG A 47 -0.29 7.03 2.82
C ARG A 47 1.08 6.43 3.10
N LEU A 48 1.22 5.12 2.87
CA LEU A 48 2.46 4.38 3.01
C LEU A 48 3.23 4.39 1.69
N LYS A 49 2.71 3.72 0.66
CA LYS A 49 3.38 3.55 -0.62
C LYS A 49 2.36 3.24 -1.72
N THR A 50 2.65 3.65 -2.95
CA THR A 50 1.94 3.17 -4.12
C THR A 50 2.68 1.97 -4.69
N VAL A 51 1.97 0.86 -4.84
CA VAL A 51 2.51 -0.42 -5.29
C VAL A 51 1.78 -0.85 -6.56
N PHE A 52 2.53 -1.48 -7.45
CA PHE A 52 1.97 -2.11 -8.64
C PHE A 52 1.52 -3.53 -8.28
N VAL A 53 0.24 -3.82 -8.49
CA VAL A 53 -0.45 -5.08 -8.20
C VAL A 53 -0.93 -5.80 -9.45
N GLY A 54 -0.62 -5.25 -10.64
CA GLY A 54 -0.98 -5.89 -11.90
C GLY A 54 -0.32 -7.25 -12.00
N ASP A 55 -1.14 -8.30 -11.98
CA ASP A 55 -0.76 -9.66 -12.34
C ASP A 55 -0.43 -9.69 -13.84
N GLU A 56 0.66 -10.35 -14.24
CA GLU A 56 1.10 -10.47 -15.64
C GLU A 56 0.21 -11.44 -16.43
#